data_AF-A0A353Z3N0-F1
#
_entry.id   AF-A0A353Z3N0-F1
#
_cell.length_a   1.000
_cell.length_b   1.000
_cell.length_c   1.000
_cell.angle_alpha   90.00
_cell.angle_beta   90.00
_cell.angle_gamma   90.00
#
_symmetry.space_group_name_H-M   'P 1'
#
loop_
_entity.id
_entity.type
_entity.pdbx_description
1 polymer ?
#
loop_
_entity_poly.entity_id
_entity_poly.type
_entity_poly.pdbx_seq_one_letter_code
_entity_poly.pdbx_strand_id
1 'polypeptide(L)'
;MDSIQDSTRYITSELHRGSILAGKREELNRDVFLESGAKVLGSIWAKNLSVYGPKVYVHQSVYCKASLVVETNLDHKDDISRSESEVEFASTVTSPESILVKENDFITRFGADIYSNRVKLNNCIVYGNIYCEHAIVKNSIIFGAIYARKSIKVENSIAYILSAETINFGVNVSLLAPFAFGKKQLSLSEPVKYLHFNDILNEFEDIESGFVRMDENDIYKLKSNEEINIEYEDEEKTEHVYLLSIVNRILNTEKLRKIKERQSYIHDLYSMRTQLPEELVDAFDQTHKTKIEENLWEIIRNEHKQKEYDGKFNMDDKLTELFG
;
A
#
# COMPACT_ATOMS: atom_id res chain seq x y z
N MET A 1 29.86 16.19 -33.76
CA MET A 1 30.53 16.19 -32.45
C MET A 1 29.75 17.18 -31.60
N ASP A 2 28.69 16.71 -30.96
CA ASP A 2 27.93 17.52 -30.00
C ASP A 2 28.25 16.97 -28.61
N SER A 3 29.24 17.60 -27.98
CA SER A 3 29.50 17.46 -26.55
C SER A 3 28.58 18.44 -25.83
N ILE A 4 27.35 18.01 -25.56
CA ILE A 4 26.55 18.64 -24.51
C ILE A 4 26.61 17.72 -23.29
N GLN A 5 27.20 18.28 -22.26
CA GLN A 5 27.41 17.72 -20.95
C GLN A 5 26.11 17.90 -20.14
N ASP A 6 25.00 17.30 -20.57
CA ASP A 6 23.70 17.48 -19.89
C ASP A 6 23.55 16.50 -18.72
N SER A 7 23.91 16.98 -17.52
CA SER A 7 23.72 16.30 -16.23
C SER A 7 22.26 16.15 -15.80
N THR A 8 21.31 16.56 -16.64
CA THR A 8 19.90 16.75 -16.29
C THR A 8 19.05 16.39 -17.52
N ARG A 9 18.04 15.54 -17.38
CA ARG A 9 17.15 15.15 -18.48
C ARG A 9 15.70 15.45 -18.15
N TYR A 10 15.06 16.27 -18.97
CA TYR A 10 13.63 16.57 -18.90
C TYR A 10 12.87 15.73 -19.93
N ILE A 11 11.70 15.23 -19.55
CA ILE A 11 10.76 14.56 -20.45
C ILE A 11 9.41 15.22 -20.26
N THR A 12 8.95 15.90 -21.31
CA THR A 12 7.76 16.73 -21.30
C THR A 12 6.81 16.24 -22.38
N SER A 13 5.61 15.78 -22.00
CA SER A 13 4.52 15.44 -22.95
C SER A 13 4.91 14.54 -24.14
N GLU A 14 5.87 13.64 -23.94
CA GLU A 14 6.42 12.75 -24.98
C GLU A 14 6.31 11.27 -24.59
N LEU A 15 6.10 10.42 -25.60
CA LEU A 15 6.25 8.98 -25.48
C LEU A 15 7.71 8.58 -25.68
N HIS A 16 8.40 8.24 -24.60
CA HIS A 16 9.73 7.67 -24.60
C HIS A 16 9.66 6.14 -24.65
N ARG A 17 9.92 5.55 -25.83
CA ARG A 17 9.83 4.09 -26.03
C ARG A 17 11.00 3.30 -25.41
N GLY A 18 12.15 3.93 -25.23
CA GLY A 18 13.37 3.29 -24.75
C GLY A 18 13.55 3.38 -23.24
N SER A 19 14.59 2.70 -22.73
CA SER A 19 15.03 2.87 -21.34
C SER A 19 15.94 4.08 -21.20
N ILE A 20 15.83 4.76 -20.06
CA ILE A 20 16.65 5.90 -19.67
C ILE A 20 17.74 5.36 -18.76
N LEU A 21 18.73 4.69 -19.35
CA LEU A 21 19.85 4.12 -18.60
C LEU A 21 21.08 5.04 -18.70
N ALA A 22 22.01 4.89 -17.75
CA ALA A 22 23.32 5.49 -17.86
C ALA A 22 24.17 4.67 -18.86
N GLY A 23 24.50 5.26 -20.00
CA GLY A 23 25.42 4.69 -20.98
C GLY A 23 26.89 5.02 -20.69
N LYS A 24 27.14 6.07 -19.91
CA LYS A 24 28.48 6.51 -19.48
C LYS A 24 28.53 6.77 -17.98
N ARG A 25 29.75 6.80 -17.42
CA ARG A 25 29.97 6.98 -15.98
C ARG A 25 29.44 8.32 -15.48
N GLU A 26 29.51 9.36 -16.29
CA GLU A 26 29.03 10.70 -15.96
C GLU A 26 27.50 10.73 -15.80
N GLU A 27 26.78 9.87 -16.53
CA GLU A 27 25.32 9.80 -16.50
C GLU A 27 24.79 9.06 -15.26
N LEU A 28 25.64 8.38 -14.48
CA LEU A 28 25.24 7.73 -13.23
C LEU A 28 24.73 8.72 -12.18
N ASN A 29 25.13 9.99 -12.29
CA ASN A 29 24.74 11.05 -11.37
C ASN A 29 23.71 12.02 -11.99
N ARG A 30 23.11 11.66 -13.13
CA ARG A 30 22.13 12.49 -13.83
C ARG A 30 20.80 12.52 -13.09
N ASP A 31 20.23 13.71 -12.93
CA ASP A 31 18.85 13.88 -12.47
C ASP A 31 17.87 13.77 -13.64
N VAL A 32 16.71 13.18 -13.39
CA VAL A 32 15.65 12.99 -14.39
C VAL A 32 14.37 13.67 -13.90
N PHE A 33 13.72 14.38 -14.82
CA PHE A 33 12.50 15.13 -14.56
C PHE A 33 11.42 14.65 -15.53
N LEU A 34 10.29 14.19 -14.99
CA LEU A 34 9.11 13.84 -15.76
C LEU A 34 8.05 14.89 -15.50
N GLU A 35 7.52 15.49 -16.55
CA GLU A 35 6.41 16.44 -16.45
C GLU A 35 5.11 15.81 -16.93
N SER A 36 4.02 16.53 -16.69
CA SER A 36 2.67 16.10 -17.03
C SER A 36 2.57 15.57 -18.47
N GLY A 37 1.95 14.39 -18.60
CA GLY A 37 1.80 13.68 -19.87
C GLY A 37 2.99 12.83 -20.32
N ALA A 38 4.11 12.81 -19.59
CA ALA A 38 5.27 11.99 -19.94
C ALA A 38 4.96 10.48 -19.86
N LYS A 39 5.31 9.72 -20.90
CA LYS A 39 5.14 8.26 -20.92
C LYS A 39 6.47 7.58 -21.24
N VAL A 40 7.01 6.81 -20.31
CA VAL A 40 8.27 6.07 -20.48
C VAL A 40 7.98 4.57 -20.49
N LEU A 41 8.21 3.91 -21.63
CA LEU A 41 7.97 2.46 -21.76
C LEU A 41 9.15 1.60 -21.28
N GLY A 42 10.34 2.19 -21.18
CA GLY A 42 11.53 1.51 -20.66
C GLY A 42 11.80 1.79 -19.19
N SER A 43 12.88 1.20 -18.68
CA SER A 43 13.34 1.39 -17.31
C SER A 43 14.00 2.76 -17.13
N ILE A 44 14.00 3.31 -15.91
CA ILE A 44 14.65 4.60 -15.60
C ILE A 44 15.78 4.39 -14.59
N TRP A 45 16.97 4.88 -14.93
CA TRP A 45 18.07 5.14 -14.01
C TRP A 45 18.20 6.66 -13.81
N ALA A 46 18.18 7.10 -12.55
CA ALA A 46 18.42 8.48 -12.19
C ALA A 46 19.22 8.58 -10.88
N LYS A 47 19.91 9.69 -10.65
CA LYS A 47 20.35 10.05 -9.30
C LYS A 47 19.14 10.45 -8.47
N ASN A 48 18.44 11.50 -8.91
CA ASN A 48 17.13 11.88 -8.43
C ASN A 48 16.12 11.82 -9.58
N LEU A 49 14.95 11.25 -9.32
CA LEU A 49 13.79 11.34 -10.22
C LEU A 49 12.77 12.30 -9.60
N SER A 50 12.44 13.37 -10.30
CA SER A 50 11.34 14.27 -9.92
C SER A 50 10.21 14.16 -10.93
N VAL A 51 8.98 14.00 -10.44
CA VAL A 51 7.78 13.91 -11.25
C VAL A 51 6.87 15.09 -10.90
N TYR A 52 6.50 15.85 -11.92
CA TYR A 52 5.72 17.08 -11.82
C TYR A 52 4.38 16.94 -12.53
N GLY A 53 3.31 16.90 -11.75
CA GLY A 53 1.94 16.88 -12.26
C GLY A 53 1.45 15.51 -12.73
N PRO A 54 0.18 15.44 -13.18
CA PRO A 54 -0.49 14.17 -13.48
C PRO A 54 -0.14 13.61 -14.87
N LYS A 55 -0.77 12.51 -15.26
CA LYS A 55 -0.65 11.86 -16.58
C LYS A 55 0.76 11.34 -16.89
N VAL A 56 1.52 10.99 -15.86
CA VAL A 56 2.85 10.39 -15.99
C VAL A 56 2.76 8.88 -15.89
N TYR A 57 3.37 8.16 -16.83
CA TYR A 57 3.38 6.70 -16.85
C TYR A 57 4.79 6.16 -17.06
N VAL A 58 5.24 5.25 -16.20
CA VAL A 58 6.48 4.51 -16.36
C VAL A 58 6.17 3.02 -16.34
N HIS A 59 6.43 2.34 -17.46
CA HIS A 59 6.04 0.95 -17.66
C HIS A 59 6.97 -0.04 -16.93
N GLN A 60 8.28 0.18 -17.01
CA GLN A 60 9.27 -0.71 -16.40
C GLN A 60 9.84 -0.11 -15.11
N SER A 61 10.80 -0.83 -14.52
CA SER A 61 11.32 -0.51 -13.19
C SER A 61 12.02 0.84 -13.14
N VAL A 62 11.91 1.50 -12.00
CA VAL A 62 12.58 2.76 -11.70
C VAL A 62 13.64 2.52 -10.64
N TYR A 63 14.87 2.91 -10.95
CA TYR A 63 15.97 2.93 -10.01
C TYR A 63 16.49 4.36 -9.85
N CYS A 64 16.36 4.90 -8.65
CA CYS A 64 16.98 6.15 -8.24
C CYS A 64 18.15 5.82 -7.32
N LYS A 65 19.29 6.48 -7.52
CA LYS A 65 20.45 6.34 -6.63
C LYS A 65 20.20 6.98 -5.26
N ALA A 66 19.47 8.10 -5.24
CA ALA A 66 19.21 8.90 -4.05
C ALA A 66 17.72 9.02 -3.76
N SER A 67 16.97 9.79 -4.57
CA SER A 67 15.59 10.13 -4.26
C SER A 67 14.61 10.03 -5.43
N LEU A 68 13.37 9.70 -5.11
CA LEU A 68 12.20 9.86 -5.99
C LEU A 68 11.24 10.84 -5.32
N VAL A 69 10.85 11.90 -6.03
CA VAL A 69 9.91 12.90 -5.56
C VAL A 69 8.77 13.04 -6.56
N VAL A 70 7.53 12.93 -6.10
CA VAL A 70 6.33 13.21 -6.89
C VAL A 70 5.62 14.40 -6.26
N GLU A 71 5.38 15.43 -7.06
CA GLU A 71 4.72 16.65 -6.61
C GLU A 71 3.88 17.31 -7.70
N THR A 72 3.00 18.23 -7.30
CA THR A 72 2.17 19.01 -8.21
C THR A 72 2.87 20.33 -8.58
N ASN A 73 2.74 20.76 -9.83
CA ASN A 73 3.05 22.13 -10.21
C ASN A 73 1.78 22.96 -9.95
N LEU A 74 1.83 23.82 -8.94
CA LEU A 74 0.70 24.60 -8.38
C LEU A 74 -0.02 25.57 -9.36
N ASP A 75 0.28 25.52 -10.65
CA ASP A 75 -0.28 26.42 -11.66
C ASP A 75 -1.51 25.85 -12.40
N HIS A 76 -1.84 24.57 -12.20
CA HIS A 76 -3.04 23.96 -12.80
C HIS A 76 -4.23 23.99 -11.82
N LYS A 77 -5.04 25.04 -11.90
CA LYS A 77 -6.39 25.13 -11.29
C LYS A 77 -7.47 24.69 -12.28
N ASP A 78 -7.21 23.66 -13.06
CA ASP A 78 -8.25 23.12 -13.94
C ASP A 78 -9.03 22.04 -13.19
N ASP A 79 -10.34 22.06 -13.38
CA ASP A 79 -11.33 21.13 -12.85
C ASP A 79 -11.16 19.75 -13.52
N ILE A 80 -10.02 19.10 -13.26
CA ILE A 80 -9.69 17.81 -13.85
C ILE A 80 -10.34 16.72 -13.00
N SER A 81 -11.20 15.91 -13.60
CA SER A 81 -11.76 14.72 -12.98
C SER A 81 -10.62 13.81 -12.45
N ARG A 82 -10.79 13.27 -11.23
CA ARG A 82 -9.77 12.43 -10.57
C ARG A 82 -9.29 11.24 -11.40
N SER A 83 -10.12 10.72 -12.32
CA SER A 83 -9.80 9.58 -13.19
C SER A 83 -8.86 9.92 -14.34
N GLU A 84 -8.65 11.20 -14.67
CA GLU A 84 -7.69 11.63 -15.71
C GLU A 84 -6.37 12.16 -15.12
N SER A 85 -6.24 12.20 -13.80
CA SER A 85 -5.10 12.81 -13.12
C SER A 85 -4.35 11.77 -12.28
N GLU A 86 -3.43 11.05 -12.92
CA GLU A 86 -2.71 9.96 -12.25
C GLU A 86 -1.22 9.92 -12.62
N VAL A 87 -0.39 9.54 -11.67
CA VAL A 87 1.01 9.16 -11.90
C VAL A 87 1.11 7.67 -11.66
N GLU A 88 1.65 6.90 -12.60
CA GLU A 88 1.74 5.44 -12.46
C GLU A 88 3.16 4.93 -12.74
N PHE A 89 3.66 4.15 -11.79
CA PHE A 89 4.83 3.31 -11.93
C PHE A 89 4.37 1.86 -11.99
N ALA A 90 4.31 1.26 -13.18
CA ALA A 90 3.71 -0.06 -13.37
C ALA A 90 4.59 -1.21 -12.83
N SER A 91 5.86 -0.95 -12.52
CA SER A 91 6.83 -1.93 -12.04
C SER A 91 7.56 -1.42 -10.79
N THR A 92 8.50 -2.23 -10.29
CA THR A 92 9.23 -2.01 -9.04
C THR A 92 9.93 -0.66 -9.03
N VAL A 93 9.82 0.04 -7.90
CA VAL A 93 10.50 1.33 -7.66
C VAL A 93 11.50 1.17 -6.54
N THR A 94 12.77 1.48 -6.82
CA THR A 94 13.86 1.43 -5.84
C THR A 94 14.55 2.77 -5.74
N SER A 95 14.71 3.27 -4.51
CA SER A 95 15.41 4.52 -4.23
C SER A 95 16.01 4.46 -2.82
N PRO A 96 17.31 4.14 -2.66
CA PRO A 96 17.89 3.84 -1.36
C PRO A 96 17.69 4.92 -0.29
N GLU A 97 17.79 6.22 -0.62
CA GLU A 97 17.64 7.24 0.42
C GLU A 97 16.18 7.56 0.71
N SER A 98 15.38 7.84 -0.32
CA SER A 98 13.97 8.19 -0.10
C SER A 98 13.04 8.06 -1.31
N ILE A 99 11.77 7.86 -1.00
CA ILE A 99 10.62 7.99 -1.91
C ILE A 99 9.60 8.91 -1.23
N LEU A 100 9.30 10.02 -1.88
CA LEU A 100 8.41 11.06 -1.36
C LEU A 100 7.33 11.38 -2.38
N VAL A 101 6.08 11.03 -2.07
CA VAL A 101 4.91 11.59 -2.74
C VAL A 101 4.35 12.68 -1.84
N LYS A 102 4.44 13.93 -2.31
CA LYS A 102 3.92 15.10 -1.57
C LYS A 102 2.39 15.13 -1.64
N GLU A 103 1.79 15.98 -0.83
CA GLU A 103 0.36 16.30 -0.95
C GLU A 103 0.09 16.85 -2.35
N ASN A 104 -0.86 16.23 -3.04
CA ASN A 104 -1.25 16.54 -4.40
C ASN A 104 -2.74 16.21 -4.60
N ASP A 105 -3.27 16.64 -5.74
CA ASP A 105 -4.66 16.52 -6.17
C ASP A 105 -4.91 15.29 -7.07
N PHE A 106 -3.86 14.51 -7.35
CA PHE A 106 -3.86 13.35 -8.25
C PHE A 106 -3.40 12.09 -7.54
N ILE A 107 -3.83 10.91 -8.00
CA ILE A 107 -3.42 9.65 -7.36
C ILE A 107 -2.07 9.19 -7.92
N THR A 108 -1.14 8.80 -7.04
CA THR A 108 0.10 8.11 -7.45
C THR A 108 -0.02 6.61 -7.25
N ARG A 109 0.16 5.82 -8.32
CA ARG A 109 0.07 4.36 -8.33
C ARG A 109 1.44 3.71 -8.42
N PHE A 110 1.68 2.75 -7.55
CA PHE A 110 2.82 1.84 -7.61
C PHE A 110 2.30 0.42 -7.87
N GLY A 111 2.51 -0.05 -9.10
CA GLY A 111 2.07 -1.35 -9.64
C GLY A 111 2.75 -2.56 -9.01
N ALA A 112 3.87 -2.37 -8.34
CA ALA A 112 4.67 -3.44 -7.74
C ALA A 112 5.37 -2.96 -6.45
N ASP A 113 6.36 -3.72 -6.00
CA ASP A 113 7.09 -3.46 -4.76
C ASP A 113 7.86 -2.13 -4.78
N ILE A 114 8.02 -1.56 -3.58
CA ILE A 114 8.79 -0.35 -3.30
C ILE A 114 9.93 -0.68 -2.35
N TYR A 115 11.15 -0.26 -2.69
CA TYR A 115 12.35 -0.45 -1.87
C TYR A 115 13.04 0.90 -1.60
N SER A 116 13.08 1.34 -0.34
CA SER A 116 13.72 2.61 0.05
C SER A 116 13.94 2.71 1.55
N ASN A 117 14.99 3.38 2.03
CA ASN A 117 15.14 3.58 3.48
C ASN A 117 14.01 4.43 4.08
N ARG A 118 13.54 5.46 3.36
CA ARG A 118 12.52 6.40 3.86
C ARG A 118 11.40 6.55 2.84
N VAL A 119 10.20 6.12 3.21
CA VAL A 119 9.01 6.20 2.37
C VAL A 119 8.02 7.17 3.00
N LYS A 120 7.62 8.20 2.26
CA LYS A 120 6.50 9.08 2.63
C LYS A 120 5.51 9.15 1.48
N LEU A 121 4.34 8.58 1.68
CA LEU A 121 3.28 8.49 0.67
C LEU A 121 2.08 9.33 1.10
N ASN A 122 1.56 10.11 0.16
CA ASN A 122 0.28 10.80 0.28
C ASN A 122 -0.53 10.57 -0.99
N ASN A 123 -1.83 10.30 -0.84
CA ASN A 123 -2.74 10.10 -1.96
C ASN A 123 -2.26 9.01 -2.95
N CYS A 124 -1.81 7.89 -2.40
CA CYS A 124 -1.20 6.80 -3.17
C CYS A 124 -2.05 5.53 -3.16
N ILE A 125 -1.89 4.73 -4.22
CA ILE A 125 -2.24 3.31 -4.22
C ILE A 125 -0.96 2.52 -4.45
N VAL A 126 -0.70 1.52 -3.61
CA VAL A 126 0.43 0.61 -3.75
C VAL A 126 -0.10 -0.82 -3.82
N TYR A 127 0.12 -1.49 -4.94
CA TYR A 127 -0.33 -2.87 -5.14
C TYR A 127 0.65 -3.89 -4.58
N GLY A 128 1.95 -3.60 -4.61
CA GLY A 128 3.01 -4.43 -4.04
C GLY A 128 3.32 -4.13 -2.58
N ASN A 129 4.44 -4.67 -2.10
CA ASN A 129 4.94 -4.48 -0.75
C ASN A 129 5.85 -3.24 -0.65
N ILE A 130 5.98 -2.71 0.56
CA ILE A 130 6.90 -1.62 0.89
C ILE A 130 7.97 -2.14 1.85
N TYR A 131 9.22 -2.11 1.42
CA TYR A 131 10.39 -2.47 2.22
C TYR A 131 11.20 -1.21 2.55
N CYS A 132 11.31 -0.87 3.84
CA CYS A 132 11.96 0.35 4.27
C CYS A 132 12.56 0.33 5.68
N GLU A 133 13.21 1.42 6.10
CA GLU A 133 13.50 1.65 7.52
C GLU A 133 12.36 2.42 8.20
N HIS A 134 11.85 3.45 7.51
CA HIS A 134 10.80 4.33 8.02
C HIS A 134 9.71 4.56 6.96
N ALA A 135 8.45 4.35 7.33
CA ALA A 135 7.28 4.65 6.51
C ALA A 135 6.36 5.68 7.16
N ILE A 136 5.92 6.67 6.38
CA ILE A 136 4.82 7.57 6.71
C ILE A 136 3.79 7.47 5.58
N VAL A 137 2.60 6.98 5.90
CA VAL A 137 1.53 6.75 4.92
C VAL A 137 0.31 7.57 5.31
N LYS A 138 -0.14 8.43 4.40
CA LYS A 138 -1.32 9.29 4.58
C LYS A 138 -2.25 9.19 3.40
N ASN A 139 -3.57 9.22 3.63
CA ASN A 139 -4.57 9.24 2.55
C ASN A 139 -4.30 8.19 1.47
N SER A 140 -3.90 6.97 1.83
CA SER A 140 -3.40 5.99 0.85
C SER A 140 -3.99 4.60 1.06
N ILE A 141 -3.98 3.82 -0.01
CA ILE A 141 -4.40 2.41 -0.03
C ILE A 141 -3.16 1.55 -0.34
N ILE A 142 -2.80 0.66 0.57
CA ILE A 142 -1.66 -0.23 0.43
C ILE A 142 -2.17 -1.67 0.45
N PHE A 143 -2.27 -2.29 -0.72
CA PHE A 143 -2.75 -3.67 -0.87
C PHE A 143 -1.71 -4.70 -0.44
N GLY A 144 -0.41 -4.38 -0.55
CA GLY A 144 0.64 -5.25 -0.03
C GLY A 144 1.02 -4.94 1.42
N ALA A 145 2.07 -5.62 1.88
CA ALA A 145 2.61 -5.46 3.22
C ALA A 145 3.54 -4.25 3.34
N ILE A 146 3.52 -3.58 4.49
CA ILE A 146 4.55 -2.59 4.86
C ILE A 146 5.50 -3.24 5.87
N TYR A 147 6.71 -3.53 5.42
CA TYR A 147 7.82 -4.00 6.24
C TYR A 147 8.81 -2.87 6.47
N ALA A 148 8.75 -2.25 7.66
CA ALA A 148 9.70 -1.21 8.04
C ALA A 148 10.62 -1.71 9.16
N ARG A 149 11.93 -1.54 9.07
CA ARG A 149 12.84 -1.95 10.15
C ARG A 149 12.56 -1.20 11.45
N LYS A 150 12.36 0.13 11.39
CA LYS A 150 12.29 1.00 12.59
C LYS A 150 10.87 1.49 12.89
N SER A 151 10.21 2.16 11.95
CA SER A 151 8.93 2.80 12.28
C SER A 151 7.95 2.88 11.13
N ILE A 152 6.67 2.68 11.44
CA ILE A 152 5.54 2.98 10.56
C ILE A 152 4.64 3.99 11.25
N LYS A 153 4.26 5.06 10.54
CA LYS A 153 3.14 5.94 10.90
C LYS A 153 2.10 5.91 9.79
N VAL A 154 0.87 5.54 10.12
CA VAL A 154 -0.24 5.47 9.17
C VAL A 154 -1.37 6.37 9.65
N GLU A 155 -1.98 7.13 8.74
CA GLU A 155 -3.09 8.05 9.06
C GLU A 155 -4.04 8.14 7.86
N ASN A 156 -5.34 8.11 8.12
CA ASN A 156 -6.40 8.17 7.12
C ASN A 156 -6.13 7.24 5.92
N SER A 157 -5.82 5.97 6.18
CA SER A 157 -5.29 5.06 5.17
C SER A 157 -5.74 3.63 5.42
N ILE A 158 -5.70 2.83 4.36
CA ILE A 158 -6.02 1.41 4.38
C ILE A 158 -4.75 0.65 4.03
N ALA A 159 -4.34 -0.32 4.84
CA ALA A 159 -3.16 -1.13 4.59
C ALA A 159 -3.47 -2.62 4.77
N TYR A 160 -2.76 -3.52 4.08
CA TYR A 160 -2.97 -4.95 4.27
C TYR A 160 -2.42 -5.42 5.61
N ILE A 161 -1.09 -5.45 5.74
CA ILE A 161 -0.38 -5.84 6.97
C ILE A 161 0.74 -4.84 7.25
N LEU A 162 0.98 -4.55 8.53
CA LEU A 162 2.05 -3.67 8.98
C LEU A 162 3.00 -4.44 9.91
N SER A 163 4.30 -4.28 9.70
CA SER A 163 5.34 -4.89 10.54
C SER A 163 6.51 -3.93 10.73
N ALA A 164 6.80 -3.57 11.98
CA ALA A 164 7.95 -2.73 12.33
C ALA A 164 8.37 -2.87 13.80
N GLU A 165 9.47 -2.23 14.20
CA GLU A 165 9.76 -2.05 15.62
C GLU A 165 8.68 -1.21 16.30
N THR A 166 8.33 -0.06 15.72
CA THR A 166 7.31 0.85 16.26
C THR A 166 6.23 1.12 15.23
N ILE A 167 4.96 0.91 15.58
CA ILE A 167 3.82 1.27 14.74
C ILE A 167 2.96 2.29 15.46
N ASN A 168 2.71 3.43 14.79
CA ASN A 168 1.77 4.44 15.23
C ASN A 168 0.58 4.50 14.27
N PHE A 169 -0.57 4.04 14.76
CA PHE A 169 -1.86 4.19 14.10
C PHE A 169 -2.44 5.56 14.45
N GLY A 170 -2.56 6.42 13.44
CA GLY A 170 -3.24 7.71 13.51
C GLY A 170 -4.76 7.56 13.41
N VAL A 171 -5.39 8.66 12.99
CA VAL A 171 -6.84 8.76 12.79
C VAL A 171 -7.29 7.92 11.59
N ASN A 172 -8.46 7.28 11.68
CA ASN A 172 -9.12 6.60 10.56
C ASN A 172 -8.21 5.62 9.78
N VAL A 173 -7.63 4.65 10.49
CA VAL A 173 -6.82 3.59 9.86
C VAL A 173 -7.62 2.30 9.78
N SER A 174 -7.58 1.66 8.61
CA SER A 174 -8.14 0.33 8.41
C SER A 174 -7.08 -0.67 7.97
N LEU A 175 -7.22 -1.93 8.42
CA LEU A 175 -6.42 -3.05 8.00
C LEU A 175 -7.24 -4.03 7.17
N LEU A 176 -6.66 -4.56 6.10
CA LEU A 176 -7.25 -5.66 5.32
C LEU A 176 -6.78 -7.02 5.83
N ALA A 177 -5.69 -7.11 6.60
CA ALA A 177 -5.38 -8.31 7.37
C ALA A 177 -5.78 -8.11 8.85
N PRO A 178 -6.23 -9.15 9.55
CA PRO A 178 -6.63 -9.06 10.96
C PRO A 178 -5.43 -8.99 11.92
N PHE A 179 -4.27 -8.49 11.46
CA PHE A 179 -3.04 -8.47 12.23
C PHE A 179 -2.05 -7.36 11.84
N ALA A 180 -1.37 -6.82 12.85
CA ALA A 180 -0.19 -5.97 12.71
C ALA A 180 0.85 -6.29 13.80
N PHE A 181 2.14 -6.12 13.49
CA PHE A 181 3.25 -6.59 14.31
C PHE A 181 4.20 -5.45 14.71
N GLY A 182 4.25 -5.12 16.00
CA GLY A 182 5.21 -4.17 16.57
C GLY A 182 6.24 -4.87 17.45
N LYS A 183 7.55 -4.80 17.17
CA LYS A 183 8.56 -5.46 18.02
C LYS A 183 8.81 -4.74 19.35
N LYS A 184 8.76 -3.40 19.35
CA LYS A 184 8.99 -2.55 20.53
C LYS A 184 7.72 -1.88 21.02
N GLN A 185 6.90 -1.35 20.11
CA GLN A 185 5.70 -0.60 20.49
C GLN A 185 4.62 -0.63 19.40
N LEU A 186 3.37 -0.68 19.84
CA LEU A 186 2.19 -0.44 19.01
C LEU A 186 1.30 0.57 19.74
N SER A 187 1.01 1.70 19.10
CA SER A 187 0.16 2.75 19.67
C SER A 187 -1.01 3.07 18.75
N LEU A 188 -2.21 3.18 19.31
CA LEU A 188 -3.42 3.57 18.62
C LEU A 188 -3.85 4.96 19.08
N SER A 189 -3.95 5.92 18.16
CA SER A 189 -4.60 7.21 18.44
C SER A 189 -6.11 7.03 18.55
N GLU A 190 -6.63 6.10 17.74
CA GLU A 190 -8.02 5.66 17.73
C GLU A 190 -8.03 4.17 17.36
N PRO A 191 -9.12 3.46 17.69
CA PRO A 191 -9.33 2.09 17.26
C PRO A 191 -9.16 1.90 15.74
N VAL A 192 -8.49 0.81 15.38
CA VAL A 192 -8.24 0.43 13.99
C VAL A 192 -9.40 -0.42 13.47
N LYS A 193 -9.85 -0.16 12.25
CA LYS A 193 -10.92 -0.94 11.60
C LYS A 193 -10.29 -2.14 10.90
N TYR A 194 -10.83 -3.33 11.08
CA TYR A 194 -10.54 -4.47 10.21
C TYR A 194 -11.63 -4.59 9.16
N LEU A 195 -11.22 -4.62 7.89
CA LEU A 195 -12.07 -4.67 6.71
C LEU A 195 -11.87 -5.98 5.95
N HIS A 196 -12.97 -6.58 5.52
CA HIS A 196 -12.96 -7.68 4.57
C HIS A 196 -13.34 -7.21 3.16
N PHE A 197 -12.84 -7.90 2.13
CA PHE A 197 -13.23 -7.61 0.75
C PHE A 197 -14.71 -7.86 0.46
N ASN A 198 -15.38 -8.71 1.24
CA ASN A 198 -16.84 -8.84 1.15
C ASN A 198 -17.54 -7.53 1.59
N ASP A 199 -17.02 -6.85 2.61
CA ASP A 199 -17.55 -5.56 3.08
C ASP A 199 -17.34 -4.47 2.03
N ILE A 200 -16.24 -4.58 1.28
CA ILE A 200 -15.89 -3.64 0.23
C ILE A 200 -16.76 -3.87 -1.01
N LEU A 201 -17.09 -5.11 -1.37
CA LEU A 201 -17.85 -5.42 -2.60
C LEU A 201 -19.37 -5.50 -2.41
N ASN A 202 -19.84 -5.82 -1.20
CA ASN A 202 -21.24 -6.04 -0.84
C ASN A 202 -22.01 -6.98 -1.78
N GLU A 203 -21.32 -8.00 -2.31
CA GLU A 203 -21.82 -8.90 -3.36
C GLU A 203 -22.28 -10.26 -2.83
N PHE A 204 -22.14 -10.53 -1.52
CA PHE A 204 -22.36 -11.85 -0.95
C PHE A 204 -23.29 -11.76 0.25
N GLU A 205 -24.57 -12.07 0.00
CA GLU A 205 -25.69 -11.93 0.95
C GLU A 205 -25.52 -12.79 2.23
N ASP A 206 -24.72 -13.86 2.17
CA ASP A 206 -24.54 -14.83 3.27
C ASP A 206 -23.53 -14.40 4.35
N ILE A 207 -22.84 -13.26 4.17
CA ILE A 207 -21.82 -12.78 5.10
C ILE A 207 -22.20 -11.38 5.53
N GLU A 208 -22.62 -11.22 6.80
CA GLU A 208 -22.85 -9.90 7.40
C GLU A 208 -21.71 -8.94 7.04
N SER A 209 -22.07 -7.84 6.38
CA SER A 209 -21.14 -6.81 5.91
C SER A 209 -20.90 -5.76 7.00
N GLY A 210 -19.66 -5.30 7.14
CA GLY A 210 -19.32 -4.28 8.12
C GLY A 210 -17.83 -4.07 8.35
N PHE A 211 -17.46 -3.65 9.56
CA PHE A 211 -16.07 -3.66 10.00
C PHE A 211 -15.98 -4.10 11.46
N VAL A 212 -14.85 -4.69 11.83
CA VAL A 212 -14.53 -4.99 13.23
C VAL A 212 -13.60 -3.91 13.77
N ARG A 213 -13.97 -3.30 14.89
CA ARG A 213 -13.13 -2.35 15.60
C ARG A 213 -12.12 -3.08 16.49
N MET A 214 -10.84 -2.79 16.32
CA MET A 214 -9.73 -3.28 17.16
C MET A 214 -9.18 -2.12 18.01
N ASP A 215 -9.10 -2.32 19.33
CA ASP A 215 -8.59 -1.32 20.28
C ASP A 215 -7.41 -1.86 21.11
N GLU A 216 -7.05 -1.16 22.18
CA GLU A 216 -5.92 -1.54 23.05
C GLU A 216 -6.09 -2.93 23.69
N ASN A 217 -7.33 -3.40 23.88
CA ASN A 217 -7.60 -4.74 24.42
C ASN A 217 -7.30 -5.86 23.40
N ASP A 218 -7.19 -5.53 22.12
CA ASP A 218 -6.82 -6.46 21.06
C ASP A 218 -5.30 -6.48 20.80
N ILE A 219 -4.50 -5.79 21.63
CA ILE A 219 -3.04 -5.85 21.60
C ILE A 219 -2.55 -6.95 22.55
N TYR A 220 -1.92 -7.97 21.98
CA TYR A 220 -1.32 -9.07 22.73
C TYR A 220 0.19 -8.93 22.76
N LYS A 221 0.76 -9.07 23.96
CA LYS A 221 2.20 -9.18 24.16
C LYS A 221 2.61 -10.65 24.11
N LEU A 222 3.18 -11.06 22.98
CA LEU A 222 3.68 -12.42 22.77
C LEU A 222 5.14 -12.50 23.20
N LYS A 223 5.56 -13.62 23.78
CA LYS A 223 7.00 -13.91 23.94
C LYS A 223 7.56 -14.31 22.58
N SER A 224 8.72 -13.77 22.22
CA SER A 224 9.48 -14.27 21.08
C SER A 224 10.00 -15.66 21.47
N ASN A 225 9.25 -16.71 21.16
CA ASN A 225 9.81 -18.06 21.20
C ASN A 225 10.86 -18.15 20.08
N GLU A 226 11.95 -18.87 20.36
CA GLU A 226 13.18 -19.01 19.55
C GLU A 226 12.97 -19.56 18.11
N GLU A 227 11.73 -19.69 17.62
CA GLU A 227 11.38 -20.27 16.31
C GLU A 227 10.67 -19.30 15.36
N ILE A 228 10.40 -18.04 15.73
CA ILE A 228 10.06 -17.01 14.74
C ILE A 228 11.38 -16.45 14.17
N ASN A 229 12.05 -17.27 13.37
CA ASN A 229 13.21 -16.89 12.56
C ASN A 229 12.76 -15.90 11.48
N ILE A 230 12.58 -14.64 11.86
CA ILE A 230 12.66 -13.52 10.93
C ILE A 230 14.08 -12.98 11.09
N GLU A 231 15.02 -13.64 10.40
CA GLU A 231 16.43 -13.25 10.35
C GLU A 231 16.55 -11.83 9.77
N TYR A 232 16.83 -10.86 10.65
CA TYR A 232 17.52 -9.64 10.28
C TYR A 232 18.64 -9.45 11.29
N GLU A 233 19.87 -9.50 10.80
CA GLU A 233 21.08 -9.33 11.60
C GLU A 233 21.12 -7.95 12.28
N ASP A 234 21.50 -8.01 13.55
CA ASP A 234 21.89 -6.97 14.50
C ASP A 234 20.84 -6.12 15.25
N GLU A 235 21.05 -6.19 16.58
CA GLU A 235 20.70 -5.32 17.72
C GLU A 235 19.43 -5.63 18.55
N GLU A 236 19.69 -6.08 19.79
CA GLU A 236 18.79 -6.43 20.91
C GLU A 236 17.73 -7.50 20.63
N LYS A 237 17.90 -8.68 21.25
CA LYS A 237 16.84 -9.71 21.32
C LYS A 237 15.60 -9.10 21.97
N THR A 238 14.64 -8.66 21.16
CA THR A 238 13.32 -8.24 21.64
C THR A 238 12.64 -9.47 22.22
N GLU A 239 12.58 -9.57 23.55
CA GLU A 239 11.94 -10.69 24.27
C GLU A 239 10.45 -10.84 23.93
N HIS A 240 9.85 -9.79 23.36
CA HIS A 240 8.42 -9.70 23.10
C HIS A 240 8.10 -9.11 21.73
N VAL A 241 6.95 -9.50 21.19
CA VAL A 241 6.32 -8.89 20.01
C VAL A 241 4.90 -8.50 20.39
N TYR A 242 4.50 -7.29 20.03
CA TYR A 242 3.14 -6.78 20.17
C TYR A 242 2.35 -7.11 18.91
N LEU A 243 1.28 -7.88 19.07
CA LEU A 243 0.36 -8.28 18.02
C LEU A 243 -0.99 -7.58 18.23
N LEU A 244 -1.39 -6.69 17.33
CA LEU A 244 -2.78 -6.24 17.25
C LEU A 244 -3.58 -7.31 16.50
N SER A 245 -4.60 -7.93 17.10
CA SER A 245 -5.40 -8.94 16.39
C SER A 245 -6.76 -9.23 17.04
N ILE A 246 -7.71 -9.72 16.23
CA ILE A 246 -9.01 -10.21 16.71
C ILE A 246 -9.00 -11.67 17.18
N VAL A 247 -7.85 -12.36 17.19
CA VAL A 247 -7.73 -13.81 17.43
C VAL A 247 -8.40 -14.32 18.71
N ASN A 248 -8.45 -13.54 19.80
CA ASN A 248 -9.08 -13.99 21.06
C ASN A 248 -10.59 -13.70 21.13
N ARG A 249 -11.20 -13.14 20.09
CA ARG A 249 -12.66 -13.03 20.01
C ARG A 249 -13.23 -14.42 19.69
N ILE A 250 -14.43 -14.74 20.19
CA ILE A 250 -15.10 -16.02 19.87
C ILE A 250 -15.54 -15.94 18.40
N LEU A 251 -14.85 -16.67 17.53
CA LEU A 251 -15.02 -16.56 16.10
C LEU A 251 -15.69 -17.80 15.52
N ASN A 252 -16.65 -17.59 14.61
CA ASN A 252 -17.19 -18.67 13.79
C ASN A 252 -16.12 -19.13 12.78
N THR A 253 -15.43 -20.22 13.11
CA THR A 253 -14.27 -20.75 12.37
C THR A 253 -14.55 -21.04 10.90
N GLU A 254 -15.76 -21.50 10.56
CA GLU A 254 -16.13 -21.79 9.17
C GLU A 254 -16.36 -20.50 8.35
N LYS A 255 -17.10 -19.54 8.92
CA LYS A 255 -17.34 -18.23 8.29
C LYS A 255 -16.02 -17.49 8.07
N LEU A 256 -15.14 -17.49 9.07
CA LEU A 256 -13.80 -16.90 8.96
C LEU A 256 -12.94 -17.59 7.89
N ARG A 257 -13.03 -18.92 7.76
CA ARG A 257 -12.27 -19.65 6.74
C ARG A 257 -12.66 -19.18 5.34
N LYS A 258 -13.96 -19.10 5.04
CA LYS A 258 -14.46 -18.59 3.74
C LYS A 258 -14.01 -17.15 3.48
N ILE A 259 -14.09 -16.29 4.50
CA ILE A 259 -13.63 -14.90 4.41
C ILE A 259 -12.12 -14.84 4.14
N LYS A 260 -11.31 -15.63 4.86
CA LYS A 260 -9.86 -15.69 4.70
C LYS A 260 -9.45 -16.19 3.32
N GLU A 261 -9.99 -17.31 2.86
CA GLU A 261 -9.69 -17.90 1.55
C GLU A 261 -9.92 -16.87 0.44
N ARG A 262 -11.01 -16.14 0.52
CA ARG A 262 -11.34 -15.08 -0.44
C ARG A 262 -10.46 -13.84 -0.30
N GLN A 263 -10.18 -13.42 0.92
CA GLN A 263 -9.31 -12.29 1.19
C GLN A 263 -7.90 -12.54 0.66
N SER A 264 -7.39 -13.76 0.83
CA SER A 264 -6.15 -14.22 0.18
C SER A 264 -6.27 -14.19 -1.34
N TYR A 265 -7.35 -14.73 -1.93
CA TYR A 265 -7.52 -14.73 -3.38
C TYR A 265 -7.48 -13.32 -4.00
N ILE A 266 -8.24 -12.36 -3.44
CA ILE A 266 -8.26 -10.98 -3.94
C ILE A 266 -6.92 -10.28 -3.68
N HIS A 267 -6.31 -10.51 -2.53
CA HIS A 267 -4.98 -9.99 -2.24
C HIS A 267 -3.93 -10.50 -3.24
N ASP A 268 -3.96 -11.79 -3.57
CA ASP A 268 -3.01 -12.42 -4.50
C ASP A 268 -3.17 -11.84 -5.91
N LEU A 269 -4.40 -11.57 -6.34
CA LEU A 269 -4.72 -10.88 -7.60
C LEU A 269 -4.10 -9.47 -7.69
N TYR A 270 -4.06 -8.73 -6.58
CA TYR A 270 -3.44 -7.41 -6.53
C TYR A 270 -1.91 -7.47 -6.40
N SER A 271 -1.41 -8.30 -5.48
CA SER A 271 0.00 -8.31 -5.07
C SER A 271 0.91 -9.15 -5.97
N MET A 272 0.39 -10.24 -6.56
CA MET A 272 1.14 -11.21 -7.37
C MET A 272 0.73 -11.18 -8.85
N ARG A 273 0.14 -10.08 -9.30
CA ARG A 273 -0.43 -9.91 -10.65
C ARG A 273 0.48 -10.41 -11.79
N THR A 274 1.78 -10.13 -11.73
CA THR A 274 2.75 -10.50 -12.78
C THR A 274 3.08 -12.00 -12.83
N GLN A 275 2.66 -12.76 -11.81
CA GLN A 275 2.90 -14.20 -11.67
C GLN A 275 1.64 -15.02 -11.97
N LEU A 276 0.49 -14.37 -12.14
CA LEU A 276 -0.79 -15.01 -12.40
C LEU A 276 -1.09 -15.06 -13.91
N PRO A 277 -1.95 -16.01 -14.36
CA PRO A 277 -2.39 -16.05 -15.75
C PRO A 277 -3.09 -14.75 -16.17
N GLU A 278 -2.76 -14.23 -17.35
CA GLU A 278 -3.29 -12.96 -17.88
C GLU A 278 -4.83 -12.96 -17.95
N GLU A 279 -5.44 -14.06 -18.40
CA GLU A 279 -6.90 -14.20 -18.48
C GLU A 279 -7.61 -14.00 -17.12
N LEU A 280 -6.98 -14.46 -16.03
CA LEU A 280 -7.51 -14.36 -14.68
C LEU A 280 -7.39 -12.92 -14.15
N VAL A 281 -6.28 -12.26 -14.45
CA VAL A 281 -6.05 -10.84 -14.12
C VAL A 281 -7.01 -9.95 -14.89
N ASP A 282 -7.18 -10.19 -16.19
CA ASP A 282 -8.07 -9.41 -17.05
C ASP A 282 -9.54 -9.55 -16.63
N ALA A 283 -9.97 -10.77 -16.31
CA ALA A 283 -11.33 -11.01 -15.80
C ALA A 283 -11.58 -10.25 -14.49
N PHE A 284 -10.61 -10.24 -13.57
CA PHE A 284 -10.72 -9.49 -12.31
C PHE A 284 -10.76 -7.97 -12.53
N ASP A 285 -9.90 -7.46 -13.41
CA ASP A 285 -9.84 -6.04 -13.74
C ASP A 285 -11.15 -5.51 -14.32
N GLN A 286 -11.77 -6.28 -15.21
CA GLN A 286 -13.02 -5.90 -15.87
C GLN A 286 -14.21 -5.86 -14.90
N THR A 287 -14.15 -6.61 -13.80
CA THR A 287 -15.34 -6.87 -12.96
C THR A 287 -15.25 -6.26 -11.57
N HIS A 288 -14.07 -6.29 -10.93
CA HIS A 288 -13.97 -5.97 -9.50
C HIS A 288 -12.94 -4.88 -9.17
N LYS A 289 -11.85 -4.72 -9.94
CA LYS A 289 -10.74 -3.82 -9.56
C LYS A 289 -11.19 -2.39 -9.30
N THR A 290 -11.81 -1.75 -10.29
CA THR A 290 -12.25 -0.35 -10.20
C THR A 290 -13.24 -0.16 -9.05
N LYS A 291 -14.19 -1.08 -8.91
CA LYS A 291 -15.21 -1.04 -7.85
C LYS A 291 -14.59 -1.15 -6.45
N ILE A 292 -13.61 -2.03 -6.27
CA ILE A 292 -12.87 -2.16 -5.00
C ILE A 292 -12.14 -0.86 -4.68
N GLU A 293 -11.40 -0.31 -5.63
CA GLU A 293 -10.65 0.94 -5.43
C GLU A 293 -11.56 2.12 -5.09
N GLU A 294 -12.66 2.29 -5.84
CA GLU A 294 -13.67 3.32 -5.58
C GLU A 294 -14.23 3.22 -4.16
N ASN A 295 -14.67 2.02 -3.77
CA ASN A 295 -15.24 1.78 -2.44
C ASN A 295 -14.20 2.01 -1.33
N LEU A 296 -12.94 1.61 -1.52
CA LEU A 296 -11.87 1.90 -0.57
C LEU A 296 -11.61 3.41 -0.43
N TRP A 297 -11.65 4.16 -1.53
CA TRP A 297 -11.52 5.62 -1.48
C TRP A 297 -12.73 6.29 -0.82
N GLU A 298 -13.93 5.79 -0.99
CA GLU A 298 -15.12 6.26 -0.26
C GLU A 298 -15.00 6.00 1.25
N ILE A 299 -14.43 4.84 1.65
CA ILE A 299 -14.14 4.53 3.06
C ILE A 299 -13.12 5.52 3.64
N ILE A 300 -12.02 5.80 2.93
CA ILE A 300 -11.02 6.81 3.35
C ILE A 300 -11.67 8.19 3.50
N ARG A 301 -12.62 8.54 2.62
CA ARG A 301 -13.35 9.81 2.67
C ARG A 301 -14.46 9.87 3.73
N ASN A 302 -14.72 8.77 4.45
CA ASN A 302 -15.87 8.60 5.34
C ASN A 302 -17.23 8.83 4.62
N GLU A 303 -17.28 8.61 3.32
CA GLU A 303 -18.50 8.72 2.50
C GLU A 303 -19.29 7.40 2.52
N HIS A 304 -18.62 6.28 2.81
CA HIS A 304 -19.25 4.96 2.88
C HIS A 304 -19.77 4.65 4.30
N LYS A 305 -21.09 4.47 4.45
CA LYS A 305 -21.69 4.03 5.72
C LYS A 305 -21.49 2.52 5.90
N GLN A 306 -20.53 2.13 6.73
CA GLN A 306 -20.31 0.72 7.09
C GLN A 306 -20.96 0.42 8.45
N LYS A 307 -21.57 -0.76 8.58
CA LYS A 307 -22.12 -1.24 9.85
C LYS A 307 -20.97 -1.76 10.73
N GLU A 308 -20.85 -1.25 11.96
CA GLU A 308 -19.93 -1.83 12.93
C GLU A 308 -20.54 -3.11 13.51
N TYR A 309 -19.73 -4.16 13.68
CA TYR A 309 -20.10 -5.34 14.46
C TYR A 309 -18.98 -5.67 15.46
N ASP A 310 -19.35 -6.24 16.60
CA ASP A 310 -18.43 -6.41 17.74
C ASP A 310 -17.38 -7.52 17.52
N GLY A 311 -17.48 -8.27 16.42
CA GLY A 311 -16.62 -9.40 16.09
C GLY A 311 -16.75 -10.59 17.05
N LYS A 312 -17.73 -10.59 17.96
CA LYS A 312 -18.08 -11.70 18.85
C LYS A 312 -19.34 -12.35 18.30
N PHE A 313 -19.28 -13.65 18.03
CA PHE A 313 -20.49 -14.39 17.70
C PHE A 313 -21.10 -14.96 18.97
N ASN A 314 -22.39 -14.69 19.19
CA ASN A 314 -23.11 -15.24 20.35
C ASN A 314 -23.29 -16.76 20.18
N MET A 315 -22.99 -17.53 21.23
CA MET A 315 -23.17 -18.99 21.23
C MET A 315 -24.66 -19.37 21.13
N ASP A 316 -25.55 -18.52 21.62
CA ASP A 316 -27.00 -18.77 21.61
C ASP A 316 -27.59 -18.79 20.19
N ASP A 317 -27.06 -17.99 19.26
CA ASP A 317 -27.50 -17.98 17.86
C ASP A 317 -27.15 -19.31 17.17
N LYS A 318 -25.97 -19.88 17.48
CA LYS A 318 -25.54 -21.21 16.97
C LYS A 318 -26.32 -22.37 17.58
N LEU A 319 -26.68 -22.28 18.86
CA LEU A 319 -27.48 -23.32 19.52
C LEU A 319 -28.89 -23.38 18.92
N THR A 320 -29.44 -22.24 18.54
CA THR A 320 -30.74 -22.15 17.86
C THR A 320 -30.68 -22.69 16.43
N GLU A 321 -29.56 -22.52 15.72
CA GLU A 321 -29.36 -23.05 14.36
C GLU A 321 -29.05 -24.56 14.32
N LEU A 322 -28.41 -25.11 15.36
CA LEU A 322 -28.04 -26.53 15.45
C LEU A 322 -29.13 -27.41 16.09
N PHE A 323 -29.99 -26.84 16.92
CA PHE A 323 -30.98 -27.58 17.71
C PHE A 323 -32.42 -27.02 17.61
N GLY A 324 -32.65 -26.01 16.76
CA GLY A 324 -33.96 -25.42 16.48
C GLY A 324 -34.69 -26.08 15.31
#